data_AF-A0A310SC93-F1
#
_entry.id   AF-A0A310SC93-F1
#
_cell.length_a   1.000
_cell.length_b   1.000
_cell.length_c   1.000
_cell.angle_alpha   90.00
_cell.angle_beta   90.00
_cell.angle_gamma   90.00
#
_symmetry.space_group_name_H-M   'P 1'
#
loop_
_entity.id
_entity.type
_entity.pdbx_description
1 polymer ?
#
loop_
_entity_poly.entity_id
_entity_poly.type
_entity_poly.pdbx_seq_one_letter_code
_entity_poly.pdbx_strand_id
1 'polypeptide(L)' 'MAYAGKDDNDSQFFFSLGSIPDLQNKHTMFGKVTGESVYNMFKHENDRPLCPPRLIKSIISNIPFADIPRIIV' A
#
# COMPACT_ATOMS: atom_id res chain seq x y z
N MET A 1 -1.54 -6.73 -1.15
CA MET A 1 -0.95 -7.00 0.18
C MET A 1 0.35 -7.76 -0.03
N ALA A 2 1.41 -7.37 0.67
CA ALA A 2 2.62 -8.16 0.70
C ALA A 2 2.45 -9.32 1.70
N TYR A 3 3.03 -10.47 1.38
CA TYR A 3 3.06 -11.66 2.23
C TYR A 3 4.32 -12.47 1.86
N ALA A 4 4.79 -13.34 2.76
CA ALA A 4 5.90 -14.27 2.47
C ALA A 4 5.42 -15.69 2.12
N GLY A 5 4.21 -16.07 2.55
CA GLY A 5 3.54 -17.31 2.17
C GLY A 5 2.02 -17.21 2.06
N LYS A 6 1.37 -18.33 1.72
CA LYS A 6 -0.08 -18.41 1.68
C LYS A 6 -0.66 -18.05 3.07
N ASP A 7 -1.70 -17.22 3.08
CA ASP A 7 -2.42 -16.78 4.29
C ASP A 7 -1.56 -16.00 5.31
N ASP A 8 -0.46 -15.38 4.86
CA ASP A 8 0.50 -14.60 5.67
C ASP A 8 0.40 -13.08 5.40
N ASN A 9 -0.82 -12.58 5.19
CA ASN A 9 -1.04 -11.15 5.02
C ASN A 9 -1.16 -10.47 6.39
N ASP A 10 -0.33 -9.46 6.64
CA ASP A 10 -0.42 -8.60 7.82
C ASP A 10 -0.69 -7.15 7.38
N SER A 11 0.23 -6.23 7.68
CA SER A 11 0.04 -4.78 7.52
C SER A 11 0.83 -4.20 6.34
N GLN A 12 1.74 -4.97 5.75
CA GLN A 12 2.59 -4.52 4.65
C GLN A 12 1.82 -4.50 3.32
N PHE A 13 1.88 -3.36 2.64
CA PHE A 13 1.29 -3.17 1.31
C PHE A 13 2.25 -2.43 0.38
N PHE A 14 1.97 -2.50 -0.92
CA PHE A 14 2.74 -1.84 -1.96
C PHE A 14 1.81 -1.23 -3.01
N PHE A 15 2.33 -0.26 -3.76
CA PHE A 15 1.65 0.31 -4.92
C PHE A 15 2.24 -0.27 -6.19
N SER A 16 1.39 -0.63 -7.15
CA SER A 16 1.81 -0.97 -8.49
C SER A 16 2.05 0.31 -9.28
N LEU A 17 3.27 0.50 -9.81
CA LEU A 17 3.62 1.62 -10.69
C LEU A 17 3.06 1.47 -12.11
N GLY A 18 2.52 0.30 -12.44
CA GLY A 18 1.93 -0.02 -13.72
C GLY A 18 1.15 -1.33 -13.66
N SER A 19 0.79 -1.87 -14.83
CA SER A 19 0.19 -3.20 -14.92
C SER A 19 1.19 -4.29 -14.54
N ILE A 20 0.80 -5.22 -13.67
CA ILE A 20 1.65 -6.33 -13.21
C ILE A 20 0.84 -7.65 -13.22
N PRO A 21 0.67 -8.30 -14.38
CA PRO A 21 -0.13 -9.52 -14.49
C PRO A 21 0.42 -10.70 -13.67
N ASP A 22 1.74 -10.73 -13.46
CA ASP A 22 2.40 -11.82 -12.72
C ASP A 22 2.03 -11.91 -11.24
N LEU A 23 1.48 -10.83 -10.67
CA LEU A 23 1.01 -10.76 -9.28
C LEU A 23 -0.47 -11.12 -9.15
N GLN A 24 -1.19 -11.32 -10.26
CA GLN A 24 -2.60 -11.68 -10.25
C GLN A 24 -2.79 -13.05 -9.61
N ASN A 25 -3.82 -13.16 -8.75
CA ASN A 25 -4.11 -14.34 -7.92
C ASN A 25 -2.99 -14.75 -6.94
N LYS A 26 -1.92 -13.94 -6.82
CA LYS A 26 -0.91 -14.10 -5.79
C LYS A 26 -1.22 -13.13 -4.66
N HIS A 27 -1.18 -11.83 -4.92
CA HIS A 27 -1.39 -10.79 -3.91
C HIS A 27 -2.83 -10.29 -3.86
N THR A 28 -3.35 -10.14 -2.62
CA THR A 28 -4.68 -9.56 -2.39
C THR A 28 -4.70 -8.08 -2.79
N MET A 29 -5.53 -7.75 -3.78
CA MET A 29 -5.82 -6.36 -4.16
C MET A 29 -7.04 -5.87 -3.37
N PHE A 30 -6.89 -4.76 -2.64
CA PHE A 30 -7.94 -4.24 -1.74
C PHE A 30 -8.35 -2.78 -2.04
N GLY A 31 -7.73 -2.13 -3.03
CA GLY A 31 -8.03 -0.75 -3.37
C GLY A 31 -7.30 -0.28 -4.61
N LYS A 32 -7.69 0.90 -5.10
CA LYS A 32 -7.05 1.59 -6.22
C LYS A 32 -6.81 3.04 -5.83
N VAL A 33 -5.67 3.57 -6.26
CA VAL A 33 -5.33 4.98 -6.08
C VAL A 33 -6.08 5.83 -7.11
N THR A 34 -6.63 6.97 -6.66
CA THR A 34 -7.32 7.94 -7.51
C THR A 34 -6.68 9.32 -7.35
N GLY A 35 -6.69 10.13 -8.42
CA GLY A 35 -6.05 11.46 -8.45
C GLY A 35 -4.55 11.43 -8.80
N GLU A 36 -3.95 12.62 -8.87
CA GLU A 36 -2.50 12.79 -9.03
C GLU A 36 -1.81 12.58 -7.68
N SER A 37 -1.37 11.36 -7.40
CA SER A 37 -0.68 11.05 -6.15
C SER A 37 0.75 10.59 -6.40
N VAL A 38 1.66 11.56 -6.24
CA VAL A 38 3.07 11.45 -5.82
C VAL A 38 3.90 10.33 -6.47
N TYR A 39 4.60 10.71 -7.55
CA TYR A 39 5.83 10.03 -7.98
C TYR A 39 7.04 10.75 -7.35
N ASN A 40 7.57 10.22 -6.25
CA ASN A 40 8.90 10.57 -5.75
C ASN A 40 9.68 9.28 -5.51
N MET A 41 10.12 8.63 -6.58
CA MET A 41 10.85 7.37 -6.51
C MET A 41 12.05 7.37 -7.46
N PHE A 42 12.82 8.46 -7.51
CA PHE A 42 13.81 8.64 -8.59
C PHE A 42 15.26 8.29 -8.25
N LYS A 43 15.58 7.80 -7.03
CA LYS A 43 16.88 7.16 -6.76
C LYS A 43 16.78 6.04 -5.74
N HIS A 44 17.15 4.83 -6.17
CA HIS A 44 17.23 3.63 -5.36
C HIS A 44 18.61 2.97 -5.51
N GLU A 45 19.12 2.44 -4.42
CA GLU A 45 20.23 1.46 -4.43
C GLU A 45 19.71 0.18 -3.77
N ASN A 46 19.89 -0.98 -4.43
CA ASN A 46 19.43 -2.29 -3.92
C ASN A 46 17.96 -2.28 -3.42
N ASP A 47 17.05 -1.80 -4.26
CA ASP A 47 15.61 -1.70 -3.98
C ASP A 47 15.22 -0.81 -2.78
N ARG A 48 16.17 -0.02 -2.24
CA ARG A 48 15.94 0.92 -1.16
C ARG A 48 16.11 2.36 -1.62
N PRO A 49 15.17 3.27 -1.32
CA PRO A 49 15.33 4.68 -1.68
C PRO A 49 16.44 5.30 -0.84
N LEU A 50 17.24 6.19 -1.43
CA LEU A 50 18.23 6.97 -0.67
C LEU A 50 17.55 7.82 0.43
N CYS A 51 16.36 8.32 0.14
CA CYS A 51 15.50 9.02 1.09
C CYS A 51 14.13 8.32 1.10
N PRO A 52 13.91 7.34 2.00
CA PRO A 52 12.66 6.59 2.04
C PRO A 52 11.48 7.51 2.34
N PRO A 53 10.40 7.49 1.51
CA PRO A 53 9.19 8.22 1.82
C PRO A 53 8.56 7.66 3.10
N ARG A 54 7.94 8.54 3.89
CA ARG A 54 7.25 8.18 5.13
C ARG A 54 5.78 8.54 5.04
N LEU A 55 4.92 7.66 5.56
CA LEU A 55 3.51 7.98 5.75
C LEU A 55 3.38 8.97 6.91
N ILE A 56 3.00 10.21 6.60
CA ILE A 56 2.89 11.28 7.60
C ILE A 56 1.54 11.24 8.30
N LYS A 57 0.46 10.97 7.55
CA LYS A 57 -0.91 10.95 8.05
C LYS A 57 -1.77 10.02 7.20
N SER A 58 -2.71 9.34 7.85
CA SER A 58 -3.80 8.61 7.19
C SER A 58 -5.14 9.22 7.60
N ILE A 59 -6.05 9.38 6.64
CA ILE A 59 -7.40 9.91 6.89
C ILE A 59 -8.39 8.99 6.19
N ILE A 60 -9.32 8.42 6.96
CA ILE A 60 -10.40 7.62 6.40
C ILE A 60 -11.58 8.57 6.13
N SER A 61 -11.86 8.80 4.85
CA SER A 61 -12.92 9.72 4.42
C SER A 61 -14.33 9.16 4.64
N ASN A 62 -14.52 7.87 4.32
CA ASN A 62 -15.78 7.16 4.50
C ASN A 62 -15.52 5.79 5.13
N ILE A 63 -16.19 5.48 6.25
CA ILE A 63 -16.08 4.20 6.94
C ILE A 63 -17.38 3.43 6.71
N PRO A 64 -17.39 2.38 5.87
CA PRO A 64 -18.61 1.64 5.57
C PRO A 64 -19.01 0.63 6.67
N PHE A 65 -18.12 0.37 7.64
CA PHE A 65 -18.33 -0.62 8.70
C PHE A 65 -18.48 0.08 10.06
N ALA A 66 -19.63 -0.11 10.72
CA ALA A 66 -19.97 0.60 11.95
C ALA A 66 -19.22 0.07 13.20
N ASP A 67 -18.69 -1.14 13.13
CA ASP A 67 -18.05 -1.88 14.21
C ASP A 67 -16.54 -1.65 14.32
N ILE A 68 -15.94 -0.88 13.39
CA ILE A 68 -14.49 -0.60 13.42
C ILE A 68 -14.18 0.49 14.46
N PRO A 69 -13.31 0.22 15.45
CA PRO A 69 -12.92 1.22 16.44
C PRO A 69 -12.10 2.35 15.81
N ARG A 70 -12.45 3.61 16.14
CA ARG A 70 -11.70 4.79 15.72
C ARG A 70 -10.52 5.02 16.64
N ILE A 71 -9.36 4.45 16.30
CA ILE A 71 -8.11 4.80 16.97
C ILE A 71 -7.54 6.03 16.26
N ILE A 72 -7.58 7.17 16.93
CA ILE A 72 -6.91 8.39 16.50
C ILE A 72 -5.56 8.42 17.24
N VAL A 73 -4.47 8.16 16.52
CA VAL A 73 -3.08 8.30 16.99
C VAL A 73 -2.51 9.63 16.51
#